data_AF-B4INZ4-F1
#
_entry.id   AF-B4INZ4-F1
#
_cell.length_a   1.000
_cell.length_b   1.000
_cell.length_c   1.000
_cell.angle_alpha   90.00
_cell.angle_beta   90.00
_cell.angle_gamma   90.00
#
_symmetry.space_group_name_H-M   'P 1'
#
loop_
_entity.id
_entity.type
_entity.pdbx_description
1 polymer ?
#
loop_
_entity_poly.entity_id
_entity_poly.type
_entity_poly.pdbx_seq_one_letter_code
_entity_poly.pdbx_strand_id
1 'polypeptide(L)'
;MITAKKHPLDNCQLFVQLKKLFHGNNEEAKCLKDIIYWSGNDEDITKICDQVTDLLVEHDLIIQPPETMDPCAMNHLRGLLVYLVLNTAHDDFLCESQWSANVIHLCNQMPPIPLILTIAIAIKCGLKEPLEEFLACGPRRLTIQYFESINEALSHINCLETLPLISAVLRAAGRAIVNYILPAENKRLLRQIACMEYRHILDSKQRLLTLPRPSTRKIYLAEAMKHLIEVLLYTLNDPLKREKPKCFAVYSQITVDISDSNSSDPMPDLRHFARIQLDVLQRIFPLVSVDTFMYWHEMKSKSVLYSCQDLICRQTAELLKVLQSDEVLGQHPVCKQMQSYADAAKTLEQRVAEMRIGELLVFLDSRMATNEELLAGLDNLFSRCIAFGNDECLETMANHLNMLTKNHAQIILSFLGQVVESKMEVEDEGKSITEVNQADDEDETSSNDEFEELISLVLRPLFMQLSVKDKMEVLLLRDEQNVTQGFNFKAPDHRERRIRFFNQLDNSNRFPISEFLVLCFENAKQTWIDFSHLGVTHTRFSQLFWNIAQYCPKHTAFHISACADNILVNEQLLQKPYALRFTLYLYGHRQILNGLHTSARQLCVSLKDGPCPYGEDELRAGAK
;
A
#
# COMPACT_ATOMS: atom_id res chain seq x y z
N MET A 1 -3.49 4.40 30.43
CA MET A 1 -2.75 4.99 29.28
C MET A 1 -1.31 4.52 29.37
N ILE A 2 -0.89 3.64 28.46
CA ILE A 2 0.42 3.00 28.49
C ILE A 2 1.48 4.04 28.13
N THR A 3 2.42 4.31 29.05
CA THR A 3 3.58 5.14 28.74
C THR A 3 4.59 4.31 27.96
N ALA A 4 4.81 4.64 26.69
CA ALA A 4 5.82 3.97 25.86
C ALA A 4 7.21 4.05 26.52
N LYS A 5 7.77 2.90 26.90
CA LYS A 5 9.09 2.84 27.52
C LYS A 5 10.21 2.90 26.50
N LYS A 6 11.24 3.70 26.79
CA LYS A 6 12.46 3.80 25.98
C LYS A 6 13.38 2.58 26.15
N HIS A 7 13.42 2.00 27.37
CA HIS A 7 14.24 0.84 27.70
C HIS A 7 13.36 -0.33 28.15
N PRO A 8 13.40 -1.48 27.45
CA PRO A 8 12.60 -2.66 27.80
C PRO A 8 12.82 -3.20 29.22
N LEU A 9 14.03 -3.08 29.76
CA LEU A 9 14.42 -3.64 31.06
C LEU A 9 13.99 -2.79 32.26
N ASP A 10 13.49 -1.56 32.03
CA ASP A 10 13.05 -0.65 33.09
C ASP A 10 11.61 -0.96 33.54
N ASN A 11 11.26 -2.24 33.71
CA ASN A 11 9.91 -2.71 34.03
C ASN A 11 9.74 -3.22 35.47
N CYS A 12 10.31 -2.48 36.43
CA CYS A 12 10.43 -2.86 37.83
C CYS A 12 9.09 -3.27 38.49
N GLN A 13 7.99 -2.55 38.23
CA GLN A 13 6.70 -2.87 38.85
C GLN A 13 6.16 -4.22 38.38
N LEU A 14 6.15 -4.47 37.07
CA LEU A 14 5.73 -5.75 36.50
C LEU A 14 6.64 -6.88 36.98
N PHE A 15 7.96 -6.68 37.01
CA PHE A 15 8.92 -7.69 37.46
C PHE A 15 8.72 -8.07 38.94
N VAL A 16 8.44 -7.08 39.81
CA VAL A 16 8.16 -7.35 41.23
C VAL A 16 6.86 -8.14 41.40
N GLN A 17 5.81 -7.82 40.65
CA GLN A 17 4.55 -8.57 40.72
C GLN A 17 4.70 -10.00 40.15
N LEU A 18 5.41 -10.16 39.04
CA LEU A 18 5.77 -11.48 38.49
C LEU A 18 6.54 -12.32 39.52
N LYS A 19 7.56 -11.71 40.14
CA LYS A 19 8.37 -12.35 41.16
C LYS A 19 7.50 -12.87 42.29
N LYS A 20 6.58 -12.05 42.81
CA LYS A 20 5.65 -12.46 43.88
C LYS A 20 4.76 -13.63 43.44
N LEU A 21 4.21 -13.56 42.23
CA LEU A 21 3.37 -14.61 41.64
C LEU A 21 4.12 -15.95 41.57
N PHE A 22 5.33 -15.97 41.03
CA PHE A 22 6.11 -17.21 40.90
C PHE A 22 6.59 -17.77 42.24
N HIS A 23 6.95 -16.92 43.21
CA HIS A 23 7.27 -17.41 44.57
C HIS A 23 6.05 -18.01 45.25
N GLY A 24 4.88 -17.35 45.17
CA GLY A 24 3.63 -17.87 45.71
C GLY A 24 3.27 -19.22 45.11
N ASN A 25 3.33 -19.37 43.78
CA ASN A 25 3.07 -20.65 43.13
C ASN A 25 4.08 -21.75 43.50
N ASN A 26 5.36 -21.39 43.69
CA ASN A 26 6.39 -22.34 44.07
C ASN A 26 6.26 -22.82 45.53
N GLU A 27 5.59 -22.05 46.39
CA GLU A 27 5.33 -22.37 47.81
C GLU A 27 3.98 -23.06 48.02
N GLU A 28 2.93 -22.63 47.31
CA GLU A 28 1.54 -23.09 47.50
C GLU A 28 1.14 -24.27 46.59
N ALA A 29 1.87 -24.51 45.51
CA ALA A 29 1.58 -25.55 44.51
C ALA A 29 2.80 -26.46 44.26
N LYS A 30 2.82 -27.14 43.12
CA LYS A 30 3.96 -27.95 42.68
C LYS A 30 5.19 -27.06 42.47
N CYS A 31 6.35 -27.50 42.95
CA CYS A 31 7.59 -26.75 42.78
C CYS A 31 7.86 -26.55 41.29
N LEU A 32 8.10 -25.29 40.88
CA LEU A 32 8.15 -24.92 39.46
C LEU A 32 9.22 -25.70 38.70
N LYS A 33 10.36 -26.00 39.36
CA LYS A 33 11.46 -26.79 38.80
C LYS A 33 11.06 -28.21 38.38
N ASP A 34 9.98 -28.76 38.96
CA ASP A 34 9.49 -30.12 38.69
C ASP A 34 8.54 -30.17 37.47
N ILE A 35 8.20 -29.02 36.88
CA ILE A 35 7.40 -28.89 35.65
C ILE A 35 8.31 -29.03 34.43
N ILE A 36 8.94 -30.20 34.29
CA ILE A 36 9.95 -30.45 33.26
C ILE A 36 9.32 -30.73 31.89
N TYR A 37 8.14 -31.35 31.88
CA TYR A 37 7.40 -31.74 30.67
C TYR A 37 6.03 -31.08 30.65
N TRP A 38 5.48 -30.89 29.44
CA TRP A 38 4.11 -30.40 29.31
C TRP A 38 3.09 -31.46 29.74
N SER A 39 3.28 -32.69 29.28
CA SER A 39 2.40 -33.82 29.58
C SER A 39 2.31 -34.11 31.08
N GLY A 40 1.10 -34.07 31.64
CA GLY A 40 0.86 -34.34 33.06
C GLY A 40 1.08 -33.13 33.97
N ASN A 41 1.37 -31.95 33.39
CA ASN A 41 1.39 -30.66 34.09
C ASN A 41 0.45 -29.64 33.42
N ASP A 42 -0.47 -30.10 32.57
CA ASP A 42 -1.34 -29.25 31.75
C ASP A 42 -2.17 -28.26 32.57
N GLU A 43 -2.71 -28.72 33.72
CA GLU A 43 -3.50 -27.89 34.63
C GLU A 43 -2.64 -26.83 35.33
N ASP A 44 -1.47 -27.22 35.85
CA ASP A 44 -0.53 -26.31 36.51
C ASP A 44 0.00 -25.24 35.55
N ILE A 45 0.39 -25.63 34.33
CA ILE A 45 0.85 -24.72 33.29
C ILE A 45 -0.25 -23.74 32.91
N THR A 46 -1.49 -24.22 32.77
CA THR A 46 -2.64 -23.37 32.42
C THR A 46 -2.94 -22.37 33.53
N LYS A 47 -2.99 -22.81 34.79
CA LYS A 47 -3.17 -21.93 35.96
C LYS A 47 -2.12 -20.83 36.03
N ILE A 48 -0.84 -21.16 35.79
CA ILE A 48 0.24 -20.17 35.78
C ILE A 48 0.08 -19.19 34.62
N CYS A 49 -0.27 -19.67 33.43
CA CYS A 49 -0.50 -18.81 32.27
C CYS A 49 -1.69 -17.86 32.48
N ASP A 50 -2.76 -18.34 33.11
CA ASP A 50 -3.95 -17.52 33.40
C ASP A 50 -3.59 -16.37 34.36
N GLN A 51 -2.87 -16.67 35.45
CA GLN A 51 -2.42 -15.64 36.40
C GLN A 51 -1.46 -14.62 35.78
N VAL A 52 -0.56 -15.06 34.88
CA VAL A 52 0.32 -14.14 34.13
C VAL A 52 -0.49 -13.29 33.15
N THR A 53 -1.51 -13.87 32.51
CA THR A 53 -2.42 -13.16 31.60
C THR A 53 -3.20 -12.10 32.35
N ASP A 54 -3.77 -12.41 33.52
CA ASP A 54 -4.50 -11.46 34.37
C ASP A 54 -3.61 -10.27 34.75
N LEU A 55 -2.36 -10.54 35.12
CA LEU A 55 -1.39 -9.50 35.41
C LEU A 55 -1.06 -8.63 34.19
N LEU A 56 -0.94 -9.21 33.00
CA LEU A 56 -0.70 -8.45 31.77
C LEU A 56 -1.91 -7.58 31.38
N VAL A 57 -3.13 -8.07 31.62
CA VAL A 57 -4.37 -7.30 31.43
C VAL A 57 -4.46 -6.16 32.44
N GLU A 58 -4.10 -6.36 33.70
CA GLU A 58 -4.07 -5.30 34.73
C GLU A 58 -3.17 -4.12 34.34
N HIS A 59 -2.09 -4.38 33.61
CA HIS A 59 -1.15 -3.36 33.12
C HIS A 59 -1.51 -2.79 31.74
N ASP A 60 -2.70 -3.10 31.20
CA ASP A 60 -3.14 -2.75 29.85
C ASP A 60 -2.19 -3.27 28.74
N LEU A 61 -1.31 -4.26 29.01
CA LEU A 61 -0.28 -4.69 28.05
C LEU A 61 -0.81 -5.63 26.97
N ILE A 62 -1.93 -6.30 27.24
CA ILE A 62 -2.65 -7.15 26.30
C ILE A 62 -4.15 -6.85 26.37
N ILE A 63 -4.83 -6.88 25.22
CA ILE A 63 -6.27 -6.63 25.11
C ILE A 63 -6.99 -7.97 24.90
N GLN A 64 -8.13 -8.17 25.57
CA GLN A 64 -9.04 -9.29 25.31
C GLN A 64 -10.33 -8.77 24.65
N PRO A 65 -10.74 -9.27 23.46
CA PRO A 65 -10.07 -10.29 22.64
C PRO A 65 -8.80 -9.77 21.94
N PRO A 66 -7.84 -10.65 21.62
CA PRO A 66 -6.51 -10.27 21.12
C PRO A 66 -6.58 -9.90 19.63
N GLU A 67 -7.03 -8.68 19.31
CA GLU A 67 -7.16 -8.27 17.90
C GLU A 67 -6.02 -7.39 17.38
N THR A 68 -5.17 -6.81 18.23
CA THR A 68 -3.85 -6.24 17.85
C THR A 68 -3.12 -5.77 19.11
N MET A 69 -1.82 -6.00 19.20
CA MET A 69 -1.02 -5.48 20.33
C MET A 69 -0.76 -3.99 20.16
N ASP A 70 -0.90 -3.21 21.23
CA ASP A 70 -0.55 -1.78 21.22
C ASP A 70 0.97 -1.66 20.98
N PRO A 71 1.42 -0.94 19.94
CA PRO A 71 2.83 -0.67 19.69
C PRO A 71 3.57 -0.08 20.91
N CYS A 72 2.86 0.62 21.80
CA CYS A 72 3.40 1.18 23.04
C CYS A 72 3.72 0.11 24.10
N ALA A 73 3.04 -1.05 24.07
CA ALA A 73 3.24 -2.15 25.01
C ALA A 73 4.45 -3.04 24.66
N MET A 74 4.90 -3.05 23.40
CA MET A 74 5.92 -3.98 22.92
C MET A 74 7.24 -3.98 23.70
N ASN A 75 7.72 -2.82 24.15
CA ASN A 75 8.95 -2.77 24.96
C ASN A 75 8.76 -3.38 26.36
N HIS A 76 7.57 -3.29 26.96
CA HIS A 76 7.28 -3.95 28.23
C HIS A 76 7.29 -5.48 28.07
N LEU A 77 6.71 -5.98 26.98
CA LEU A 77 6.62 -7.40 26.68
C LEU A 77 7.99 -7.99 26.31
N ARG A 78 8.84 -7.25 25.57
CA ARG A 78 10.24 -7.60 25.35
C ARG A 78 11.00 -7.74 26.67
N GLY A 79 10.85 -6.76 27.58
CA GLY A 79 11.46 -6.80 28.90
C GLY A 79 11.00 -7.98 29.74
N LEU A 80 9.70 -8.28 29.72
CA LEU A 80 9.12 -9.43 30.39
C LEU A 80 9.70 -10.75 29.87
N LEU A 81 9.78 -10.92 28.55
CA LEU A 81 10.36 -12.14 27.98
C LEU A 81 11.82 -12.28 28.40
N VAL A 82 12.62 -11.21 28.33
CA VAL A 82 14.02 -11.25 28.78
C VAL A 82 14.09 -11.62 30.27
N TYR A 83 13.22 -11.08 31.11
CA TYR A 83 13.18 -11.41 32.53
C TYR A 83 12.88 -12.89 32.79
N LEU A 84 11.94 -13.48 32.06
CA LEU A 84 11.63 -14.92 32.11
C LEU A 84 12.83 -15.75 31.64
N VAL A 85 13.43 -15.38 30.51
CA VAL A 85 14.60 -16.07 29.93
C VAL A 85 15.78 -16.10 30.91
N LEU A 86 16.10 -14.97 31.55
CA LEU A 86 17.21 -14.85 32.51
C LEU A 86 17.03 -15.68 33.78
N ASN A 87 15.78 -16.04 34.12
CA ASN A 87 15.43 -16.82 35.30
C ASN A 87 14.97 -18.25 34.94
N THR A 88 15.21 -18.66 33.69
CA THR A 88 14.91 -20.02 33.26
C THR A 88 15.96 -20.99 33.79
N ALA A 89 15.53 -22.11 34.35
CA ALA A 89 16.37 -23.17 34.91
C ALA A 89 17.24 -23.76 33.79
N HIS A 90 18.55 -23.55 33.86
CA HIS A 90 19.50 -24.17 32.93
C HIS A 90 20.65 -24.78 33.72
N ASP A 91 20.91 -26.08 33.51
CA ASP A 91 22.00 -26.80 34.19
C ASP A 91 23.40 -26.33 33.74
N ASP A 92 23.51 -25.74 32.53
CA ASP A 92 24.78 -25.33 31.91
C ASP A 92 25.21 -23.87 32.18
N PHE A 93 24.41 -23.06 32.89
CA PHE A 93 24.57 -21.59 32.96
C PHE A 93 24.90 -21.05 34.36
N LEU A 94 25.37 -21.91 35.26
CA LEU A 94 25.76 -21.55 36.64
C LEU A 94 27.00 -20.64 36.73
N CYS A 95 27.57 -20.20 35.61
CA CYS A 95 28.71 -19.29 35.59
C CYS A 95 28.25 -17.86 35.31
N GLU A 96 28.16 -17.03 36.36
CA GLU A 96 27.76 -15.61 36.31
C GLU A 96 28.59 -14.76 35.32
N SER A 97 29.78 -15.23 34.93
CA SER A 97 30.70 -14.53 34.02
C SER A 97 30.20 -14.41 32.57
N GLN A 98 29.05 -15.00 32.22
CA GLN A 98 28.52 -15.06 30.85
C GLN A 98 27.45 -14.00 30.58
N TRP A 99 26.82 -13.47 31.63
CA TRP A 99 25.79 -12.44 31.54
C TRP A 99 26.43 -11.06 31.42
N SER A 100 25.83 -10.16 30.63
CA SER A 100 26.30 -8.79 30.57
C SER A 100 25.99 -8.03 31.88
N ALA A 101 26.78 -6.99 32.16
CA ALA A 101 26.54 -6.10 33.29
C ALA A 101 25.14 -5.44 33.26
N ASN A 102 24.52 -5.32 32.08
CA ASN A 102 23.22 -4.70 31.92
C ASN A 102 22.06 -5.58 32.42
N VAL A 103 22.26 -6.91 32.51
CA VAL A 103 21.18 -7.86 32.84
C VAL A 103 21.46 -8.70 34.07
N ILE A 104 22.70 -8.77 34.55
CA ILE A 104 23.09 -9.65 35.67
C ILE A 104 22.26 -9.42 36.95
N HIS A 105 21.83 -8.18 37.19
CA HIS A 105 21.02 -7.82 38.34
C HIS A 105 19.59 -8.41 38.30
N LEU A 106 19.13 -8.88 37.13
CA LEU A 106 17.81 -9.48 36.92
C LEU A 106 17.84 -11.01 37.00
N CYS A 107 19.02 -11.64 37.03
CA CYS A 107 19.18 -13.08 37.17
C CYS A 107 18.87 -13.56 38.60
N ASN A 108 18.45 -14.82 38.75
CA ASN A 108 18.18 -15.47 40.04
C ASN A 108 17.18 -14.71 40.96
N GLN A 109 16.32 -13.87 40.38
CA GLN A 109 15.31 -13.12 41.12
C GLN A 109 14.03 -13.91 41.33
N MET A 110 13.75 -14.92 40.50
CA MET A 110 12.58 -15.81 40.57
C MET A 110 13.02 -17.24 40.92
N PRO A 111 12.13 -18.11 41.42
CA PRO A 111 12.41 -19.54 41.48
C PRO A 111 12.73 -20.05 40.07
N PRO A 112 13.61 -21.06 39.92
CA PRO A 112 14.05 -21.52 38.60
C PRO A 112 12.86 -22.03 37.77
N ILE A 113 12.61 -21.38 36.62
CA ILE A 113 11.47 -21.66 35.74
C ILE A 113 11.93 -22.63 34.63
N PRO A 114 11.32 -23.80 34.43
CA PRO A 114 11.69 -24.66 33.31
C PRO A 114 11.46 -24.02 31.93
N LEU A 115 12.30 -24.35 30.93
CA LEU A 115 12.19 -23.84 29.55
C LEU A 115 10.77 -24.00 28.98
N ILE A 116 10.15 -25.15 29.22
CA ILE A 116 8.81 -25.46 28.73
C ILE A 116 7.75 -24.50 29.28
N LEU A 117 7.90 -24.05 30.53
CA LEU A 117 6.99 -23.11 31.18
C LEU A 117 7.18 -21.69 30.63
N THR A 118 8.43 -21.27 30.38
CA THR A 118 8.72 -19.99 29.69
C THR A 118 8.07 -19.95 28.31
N ILE A 119 8.16 -21.05 27.53
CA ILE A 119 7.53 -21.16 26.21
C ILE A 119 6.00 -21.18 26.33
N ALA A 120 5.45 -21.92 27.29
CA ALA A 120 4.00 -21.97 27.51
C ALA A 120 3.43 -20.59 27.80
N ILE A 121 4.07 -19.84 28.71
CA ILE A 121 3.73 -18.45 29.02
C ILE A 121 3.82 -17.60 27.76
N ALA A 122 4.89 -17.76 26.97
CA ALA A 122 5.06 -16.95 25.78
C ALA A 122 3.99 -17.19 24.71
N ILE A 123 3.58 -18.45 24.52
CA ILE A 123 2.54 -18.84 23.56
C ILE A 123 1.15 -18.43 24.04
N LYS A 124 0.83 -18.65 25.33
CA LYS A 124 -0.53 -18.45 25.88
C LYS A 124 -0.80 -17.02 26.35
N CYS A 125 0.21 -16.26 26.79
CA CYS A 125 0.05 -14.95 27.43
C CYS A 125 0.39 -13.77 26.50
N GLY A 126 0.25 -13.94 25.17
CA GLY A 126 0.45 -12.84 24.21
C GLY A 126 1.90 -12.45 23.91
N LEU A 127 2.91 -13.22 24.31
CA LEU A 127 4.33 -12.92 24.02
C LEU A 127 4.87 -13.60 22.75
N LYS A 128 3.98 -14.00 21.82
CA LYS A 128 4.37 -14.68 20.57
C LYS A 128 5.32 -13.84 19.73
N GLU A 129 5.04 -12.55 19.58
CA GLU A 129 5.90 -11.61 18.84
C GLU A 129 7.26 -11.40 19.52
N PRO A 130 7.35 -11.06 20.83
CA PRO A 130 8.62 -11.04 21.55
C PRO A 130 9.42 -12.35 21.43
N LEU A 131 8.75 -13.51 21.50
CA LEU A 131 9.41 -14.81 21.37
C LEU A 131 10.02 -14.98 19.97
N GLU A 132 9.27 -14.60 18.92
CA GLU A 132 9.79 -14.62 17.55
C GLU A 132 11.01 -13.71 17.39
N GLU A 133 10.99 -12.50 17.97
CA GLU A 133 12.12 -11.58 17.96
C GLU A 133 13.33 -12.14 18.71
N PHE A 134 13.11 -12.73 19.89
CA PHE A 134 14.15 -13.33 20.70
C PHE A 134 14.82 -14.51 19.98
N LEU A 135 14.06 -15.39 19.34
CA LEU A 135 14.61 -16.50 18.54
C LEU A 135 15.43 -16.00 17.34
N ALA A 136 15.01 -14.87 16.75
CA ALA A 136 15.67 -14.27 15.59
C ALA A 136 16.95 -13.48 15.93
N CYS A 137 16.97 -12.83 17.10
CA CYS A 137 17.95 -11.80 17.45
C CYS A 137 18.63 -12.03 18.81
N GLY A 138 18.33 -13.13 19.49
CA GLY A 138 18.94 -13.49 20.76
C GLY A 138 20.27 -14.24 20.60
N PRO A 139 21.06 -14.32 21.67
CA PRO A 139 22.31 -15.09 21.67
C PRO A 139 22.09 -16.53 21.20
N ARG A 140 22.86 -16.97 20.19
CA ARG A 140 22.63 -18.24 19.50
C ARG A 140 22.63 -19.45 20.44
N ARG A 141 23.59 -19.51 21.35
CA ARG A 141 23.71 -20.58 22.37
C ARG A 141 22.46 -20.70 23.24
N LEU A 142 21.77 -19.59 23.50
CA LEU A 142 20.56 -19.57 24.33
C LEU A 142 19.34 -19.96 23.50
N THR A 143 19.16 -19.31 22.34
CA THR A 143 18.00 -19.55 21.45
C THR A 143 17.90 -21.01 20.97
N ILE A 144 19.01 -21.73 20.79
CA ILE A 144 18.98 -23.11 20.29
C ILE A 144 18.23 -24.10 21.19
N GLN A 145 18.29 -23.88 22.51
CA GLN A 145 17.55 -24.70 23.49
C GLN A 145 16.05 -24.41 23.41
N TYR A 146 15.68 -23.16 23.12
CA TYR A 146 14.28 -22.79 22.92
C TYR A 146 13.71 -23.41 21.65
N PHE A 147 14.47 -23.51 20.56
CA PHE A 147 14.02 -24.25 19.37
C PHE A 147 13.73 -25.73 19.67
N GLU A 148 14.55 -26.36 20.51
CA GLU A 148 14.36 -27.75 20.97
C GLU A 148 13.09 -27.89 21.84
N SER A 149 12.93 -27.04 22.86
CA SER A 149 11.76 -27.11 23.75
C SER A 149 10.45 -26.69 23.07
N ILE A 150 10.49 -25.77 22.09
CA ILE A 150 9.32 -25.41 21.28
C ILE A 150 8.82 -26.62 20.50
N ASN A 151 9.72 -27.44 19.95
CA ASN A 151 9.34 -28.66 19.24
C ASN A 151 8.52 -29.61 20.13
N GLU A 152 8.80 -29.66 21.43
CA GLU A 152 8.01 -30.42 22.38
C GLU A 152 6.66 -29.74 22.67
N ALA A 153 6.67 -28.45 22.99
CA ALA A 153 5.46 -27.68 23.32
C ALA A 153 4.39 -27.74 22.21
N LEU A 154 4.82 -27.67 20.94
CA LEU A 154 3.93 -27.71 19.78
C LEU A 154 3.14 -29.02 19.67
N SER A 155 3.59 -30.13 20.27
CA SER A 155 2.83 -31.39 20.27
C SER A 155 1.57 -31.35 21.13
N HIS A 156 1.43 -30.36 22.00
CA HIS A 156 0.28 -30.19 22.90
C HIS A 156 -0.73 -29.15 22.39
N ILE A 157 -0.49 -28.60 21.19
CA ILE A 157 -1.33 -27.58 20.56
C ILE A 157 -2.07 -28.22 19.36
N ASN A 158 -3.28 -27.74 19.07
CA ASN A 158 -4.03 -28.22 17.92
C ASN A 158 -3.27 -27.95 16.60
N CYS A 159 -3.18 -28.93 15.71
CA CYS A 159 -2.42 -28.85 14.46
C CYS A 159 -2.69 -27.59 13.62
N LEU A 160 -3.92 -27.05 13.60
CA LEU A 160 -4.22 -25.80 12.86
C LEU A 160 -3.65 -24.57 13.56
N GLU A 161 -3.65 -24.53 14.89
CA GLU A 161 -3.06 -23.46 15.69
C GLU A 161 -1.53 -23.54 15.71
N THR A 162 -0.98 -24.74 15.51
CA THR A 162 0.46 -25.00 15.40
C THR A 162 1.07 -24.38 14.14
N LEU A 163 0.34 -24.32 13.02
CA LEU A 163 0.88 -23.84 11.73
C LEU A 163 1.41 -22.38 11.79
N PRO A 164 0.66 -21.38 12.29
CA PRO A 164 1.19 -20.02 12.46
C PRO A 164 2.40 -19.96 13.39
N LEU A 165 2.43 -20.77 14.45
CA LEU A 165 3.54 -20.81 15.40
C LEU A 165 4.81 -21.38 14.75
N ILE A 166 4.68 -22.47 13.99
CA ILE A 166 5.80 -23.03 13.21
C ILE A 166 6.30 -22.00 12.21
N SER A 167 5.40 -21.36 11.45
CA SER A 167 5.77 -20.32 10.48
C SER A 167 6.58 -19.19 11.14
N ALA A 168 6.13 -18.69 12.30
CA ALA A 168 6.86 -17.69 13.07
C ALA A 168 8.27 -18.16 13.48
N VAL A 169 8.37 -19.38 14.03
CA VAL A 169 9.64 -20.00 14.45
C VAL A 169 10.59 -20.20 13.26
N LEU A 170 10.08 -20.63 12.11
CA LEU A 170 10.86 -20.80 10.88
C LEU A 170 11.37 -19.47 10.32
N ARG A 171 10.53 -18.42 10.31
CA ARG A 171 10.97 -17.05 9.96
C ARG A 171 12.04 -16.55 10.92
N ALA A 172 11.87 -16.79 12.22
CA ALA A 172 12.86 -16.43 13.22
C ALA A 172 14.19 -17.14 12.97
N ALA A 173 14.16 -18.43 12.65
CA ALA A 173 15.36 -19.20 12.36
C ALA A 173 16.09 -18.69 11.11
N GLY A 174 15.36 -18.42 10.02
CA GLY A 174 15.93 -17.81 8.81
C GLY A 174 16.58 -16.45 9.09
N ARG A 175 15.91 -15.58 9.87
CA ARG A 175 16.51 -14.31 10.34
C ARG A 175 17.75 -14.53 11.17
N ALA A 176 17.73 -15.51 12.06
CA ALA A 176 18.85 -15.78 12.94
C ALA A 176 20.08 -16.24 12.15
N ILE A 177 19.91 -17.04 11.08
CA ILE A 177 21.01 -17.45 10.18
C ILE A 177 21.68 -16.22 9.54
N VAL A 178 20.89 -15.22 9.13
CA VAL A 178 21.40 -13.95 8.58
C VAL A 178 22.08 -13.11 9.65
N ASN A 179 21.46 -12.98 10.82
CA ASN A 179 21.94 -12.13 11.91
C ASN A 179 23.20 -12.67 12.59
N TYR A 180 23.35 -14.00 12.66
CA TYR A 180 24.44 -14.71 13.32
C TYR A 180 25.04 -15.74 12.37
N ILE A 181 26.16 -15.39 11.76
CA ILE A 181 26.87 -16.25 10.82
C ILE A 181 27.78 -17.21 11.59
N LEU A 182 27.16 -18.23 12.21
CA LEU A 182 27.81 -19.24 13.05
C LEU A 182 27.55 -20.64 12.46
N PRO A 183 28.34 -21.11 11.47
CA PRO A 183 28.03 -22.32 10.70
C PRO A 183 27.84 -23.60 11.53
N ALA A 184 28.59 -23.77 12.62
CA ALA A 184 28.46 -24.94 13.50
C ALA A 184 27.12 -24.96 14.25
N GLU A 185 26.72 -23.83 14.82
CA GLU A 185 25.44 -23.64 15.50
C GLU A 185 24.26 -23.71 14.51
N ASN A 186 24.42 -23.10 13.33
CA ASN A 186 23.42 -23.14 12.26
C ASN A 186 23.13 -24.58 11.82
N LYS A 187 24.13 -25.47 11.74
CA LYS A 187 23.89 -26.89 11.47
C LYS A 187 23.02 -27.58 12.52
N ARG A 188 23.18 -27.24 13.80
CA ARG A 188 22.33 -27.79 14.87
C ARG A 188 20.91 -27.22 14.75
N LEU A 189 20.77 -25.91 14.51
CA LEU A 189 19.47 -25.27 14.25
C LEU A 189 18.73 -25.92 13.06
N LEU A 190 19.42 -26.12 11.94
CA LEU A 190 18.85 -26.75 10.73
C LEU A 190 18.31 -28.16 11.01
N ARG A 191 19.01 -28.96 11.85
CA ARG A 191 18.50 -30.26 12.29
C ARG A 191 17.23 -30.12 13.13
N GLN A 192 17.19 -29.16 14.04
CA GLN A 192 16.01 -28.94 14.88
C GLN A 192 14.79 -28.51 14.07
N ILE A 193 14.99 -27.64 13.08
CA ILE A 193 13.95 -27.25 12.11
C ILE A 193 13.42 -28.48 11.37
N ALA A 194 14.31 -29.28 10.77
CA ALA A 194 13.92 -30.46 10.02
C ALA A 194 13.12 -31.45 10.90
N CYS A 195 13.54 -31.66 12.15
CA CYS A 195 12.83 -32.49 13.11
C CYS A 195 11.45 -31.91 13.48
N MET A 196 11.36 -30.59 13.69
CA MET A 196 10.12 -29.91 14.02
C MET A 196 9.10 -30.02 12.89
N GLU A 197 9.51 -29.75 11.65
CA GLU A 197 8.63 -29.88 10.49
C GLU A 197 8.19 -31.32 10.27
N TYR A 198 9.14 -32.26 10.36
CA TYR A 198 8.82 -33.68 10.26
C TYR A 198 7.80 -34.09 11.32
N ARG A 199 7.87 -33.58 12.55
CA ARG A 199 6.96 -33.95 13.64
C ARG A 199 5.58 -33.32 13.52
N HIS A 200 5.48 -32.07 13.08
CA HIS A 200 4.24 -31.30 13.22
C HIS A 200 3.52 -30.99 11.90
N ILE A 201 4.20 -31.04 10.76
CA ILE A 201 3.56 -30.83 9.46
C ILE A 201 2.95 -32.13 8.94
N LEU A 202 1.65 -32.13 8.62
CA LEU A 202 0.93 -33.30 8.09
C LEU A 202 1.18 -33.43 6.59
N ASP A 203 2.37 -33.92 6.25
CA ASP A 203 2.92 -34.01 4.89
C ASP A 203 2.68 -35.36 4.20
N SER A 204 1.76 -36.19 4.70
CA SER A 204 1.38 -37.45 4.08
C SER A 204 -0.11 -37.76 4.24
N LYS A 205 -0.66 -38.59 3.34
CA LYS A 205 -2.08 -38.98 3.40
C LYS A 205 -2.45 -39.58 4.75
N GLN A 206 -1.63 -40.49 5.29
CA GLN A 206 -1.88 -41.13 6.59
C GLN A 206 -1.92 -40.12 7.73
N ARG A 207 -1.01 -39.14 7.73
CA ARG A 207 -0.94 -38.10 8.76
C ARG A 207 -2.09 -37.12 8.66
N LEU A 208 -2.54 -36.77 7.46
CA LEU A 208 -3.74 -35.94 7.26
C LEU A 208 -5.02 -36.60 7.77
N LEU A 209 -5.08 -37.94 7.79
CA LEU A 209 -6.26 -38.66 8.32
C LEU A 209 -6.44 -38.48 9.83
N THR A 210 -5.42 -38.00 10.56
CA THR A 210 -5.58 -37.62 11.98
C THR A 210 -6.58 -36.47 12.16
N LEU A 211 -6.75 -35.63 11.13
CA LEU A 211 -7.83 -34.65 11.09
C LEU A 211 -9.14 -35.37 10.69
N PRO A 212 -10.21 -35.28 11.51
CA PRO A 212 -11.39 -36.11 11.33
C PRO A 212 -12.23 -35.74 10.11
N ARG A 213 -12.29 -34.45 9.75
CA ARG A 213 -13.18 -33.94 8.70
C ARG A 213 -12.44 -33.69 7.39
N PRO A 214 -12.98 -34.08 6.23
CA PRO A 214 -12.39 -33.77 4.92
C PRO A 214 -12.19 -32.28 4.67
N SER A 215 -13.14 -31.43 5.06
CA SER A 215 -13.02 -29.97 4.93
C SER A 215 -11.85 -29.40 5.74
N THR A 216 -11.64 -29.87 6.97
CA THR A 216 -10.49 -29.49 7.80
C THR A 216 -9.17 -29.89 7.17
N ARG A 217 -9.09 -31.04 6.48
CA ARG A 217 -7.89 -31.46 5.73
C ARG A 217 -7.61 -30.52 4.56
N LYS A 218 -8.64 -30.12 3.82
CA LYS A 218 -8.52 -29.16 2.72
C LYS A 218 -8.02 -27.80 3.22
N ILE A 219 -8.58 -27.29 4.32
CA ILE A 219 -8.15 -26.04 4.96
C ILE A 219 -6.70 -26.14 5.45
N TYR A 220 -6.34 -27.23 6.13
CA TYR A 220 -4.99 -27.45 6.63
C TYR A 220 -3.96 -27.41 5.52
N LEU A 221 -4.22 -28.09 4.39
CA LEU A 221 -3.31 -28.10 3.24
C LEU A 221 -3.09 -26.69 2.66
N ALA A 222 -4.15 -25.89 2.57
CA ALA A 222 -4.06 -24.50 2.12
C ALA A 222 -3.17 -23.67 3.06
N GLU A 223 -3.45 -23.70 4.36
CA GLU A 223 -2.68 -22.94 5.35
C GLU A 223 -1.22 -23.42 5.46
N ALA A 224 -0.97 -24.73 5.40
CA ALA A 224 0.38 -25.28 5.42
C ALA A 224 1.20 -24.82 4.20
N MET A 225 0.64 -24.89 2.99
CA MET A 225 1.31 -24.41 1.79
C MET A 225 1.60 -22.92 1.86
N LYS A 226 0.58 -22.12 2.20
CA LYS A 226 0.71 -20.67 2.34
C LYS A 226 1.80 -20.30 3.34
N HIS A 227 1.79 -20.87 4.54
CA HIS A 227 2.79 -20.58 5.57
C HIS A 227 4.22 -20.94 5.15
N LEU A 228 4.42 -22.08 4.48
CA LEU A 228 5.74 -22.51 4.01
C LEU A 228 6.25 -21.64 2.86
N ILE A 229 5.38 -21.28 1.91
CA ILE A 229 5.72 -20.38 0.79
C ILE A 229 6.04 -18.98 1.33
N GLU A 230 5.25 -18.46 2.28
CA GLU A 230 5.50 -17.17 2.93
C GLU A 230 6.84 -17.17 3.69
N VAL A 231 7.19 -18.25 4.40
CA VAL A 231 8.50 -18.40 5.06
C VAL A 231 9.63 -18.36 4.03
N LEU A 232 9.50 -19.07 2.90
CA LEU A 232 10.52 -19.11 1.86
C LEU A 232 10.70 -17.77 1.16
N LEU A 233 9.60 -17.13 0.74
CA LEU A 233 9.62 -15.77 0.19
C LEU A 233 10.23 -14.79 1.19
N TYR A 234 9.81 -14.88 2.45
CA TYR A 234 10.34 -14.04 3.50
C TYR A 234 11.82 -14.31 3.78
N THR A 235 12.35 -15.51 3.63
CA THR A 235 13.76 -15.79 3.97
C THR A 235 14.70 -15.55 2.79
N LEU A 236 14.26 -15.79 1.55
CA LEU A 236 15.07 -15.72 0.35
C LEU A 236 15.02 -14.36 -0.38
N ASN A 237 14.01 -13.53 -0.13
CA ASN A 237 13.90 -12.23 -0.81
C ASN A 237 14.89 -11.20 -0.21
N ASP A 238 15.98 -10.92 -0.94
CA ASP A 238 17.03 -9.96 -0.60
C ASP A 238 17.57 -10.04 0.85
N PRO A 239 18.05 -11.22 1.31
CA PRO A 239 18.47 -11.41 2.70
C PRO A 239 19.65 -10.51 3.11
N LEU A 240 20.55 -10.18 2.17
CA LEU A 240 21.75 -9.38 2.42
C LEU A 240 21.48 -7.87 2.54
N LYS A 241 20.35 -7.37 2.04
CA LYS A 241 19.99 -5.95 2.14
C LYS A 241 19.25 -5.60 3.43
N ARG A 242 18.98 -6.60 4.29
CA ARG A 242 18.17 -6.41 5.49
C ARG A 242 19.00 -5.82 6.61
N GLU A 243 18.61 -4.64 7.06
CA GLU A 243 19.15 -4.06 8.27
C GLU A 243 18.70 -4.86 9.49
N LYS A 244 19.58 -4.93 10.50
CA LYS A 244 19.23 -5.55 11.79
C LYS A 244 18.08 -4.78 12.42
N PRO A 245 17.02 -5.46 12.90
CA PRO A 245 15.88 -4.77 13.48
C PRO A 245 16.27 -4.05 14.77
N LYS A 246 15.55 -2.99 15.15
CA LYS A 246 15.82 -2.22 16.38
C LYS A 246 15.83 -3.08 17.65
N CYS A 247 15.03 -4.15 17.68
CA CYS A 247 14.99 -5.10 18.79
C CYS A 247 16.28 -5.92 18.93
N PHE A 248 17.13 -6.01 17.89
CA PHE A 248 18.42 -6.69 17.97
C PHE A 248 19.29 -6.13 19.09
N ALA A 249 19.32 -4.80 19.26
CA ALA A 249 20.08 -4.13 20.30
C ALA A 249 19.63 -4.51 21.72
N VAL A 250 18.35 -4.89 21.89
CA VAL A 250 17.79 -5.30 23.19
C VAL A 250 18.30 -6.67 23.56
N TYR A 251 18.22 -7.63 22.65
CA TYR A 251 18.61 -9.01 22.90
C TYR A 251 20.14 -9.22 22.85
N SER A 252 20.86 -8.39 22.09
CA SER A 252 22.32 -8.39 22.07
C SER A 252 22.94 -8.01 23.42
N GLN A 253 22.20 -7.29 24.27
CA GLN A 253 22.66 -6.90 25.60
C GLN A 253 22.59 -8.03 26.63
N ILE A 254 22.09 -9.22 26.29
CA ILE A 254 21.91 -10.31 27.27
C ILE A 254 23.26 -10.96 27.65
N THR A 255 24.17 -11.16 26.70
CA THR A 255 25.44 -11.88 26.92
C THR A 255 26.65 -11.05 26.50
N VAL A 256 27.81 -11.35 27.08
CA VAL A 256 29.09 -10.66 26.77
C VAL A 256 29.65 -11.10 25.40
N ASP A 257 29.46 -12.37 25.03
CA ASP A 257 29.96 -12.95 23.78
C ASP A 257 28.85 -13.07 22.74
N ILE A 258 28.72 -12.07 21.88
CA ILE A 258 28.17 -12.31 20.54
C ILE A 258 29.38 -12.67 19.68
N SER A 259 29.80 -13.93 19.78
CA SER A 259 30.94 -14.48 19.05
C SER A 259 31.00 -13.92 17.64
N ASP A 260 32.12 -13.26 17.34
CA ASP A 260 32.42 -12.61 16.07
C ASP A 260 32.07 -13.52 14.88
N SER A 261 31.40 -12.93 13.88
CA SER A 261 31.03 -13.57 12.63
C SER A 261 32.27 -14.07 11.89
N ASN A 262 32.54 -15.38 11.95
CA ASN A 262 33.71 -15.98 11.29
C ASN A 262 33.51 -16.22 9.78
N SER A 263 32.32 -15.93 9.23
CA SER A 263 32.00 -16.06 7.80
C SER A 263 31.39 -14.75 7.27
N SER A 264 31.69 -14.43 6.01
CA SER A 264 31.18 -13.24 5.31
C SER A 264 29.86 -13.48 4.55
N ASP A 265 29.35 -14.72 4.48
CA ASP A 265 28.18 -15.07 3.66
C ASP A 265 27.23 -16.08 4.35
N PRO A 266 25.96 -15.71 4.63
CA PRO A 266 24.94 -16.60 5.18
C PRO A 266 24.28 -17.51 4.12
N MET A 267 24.51 -17.30 2.82
CA MET A 267 23.78 -17.99 1.75
C MET A 267 23.88 -19.52 1.76
N PRO A 268 25.03 -20.17 2.08
CA PRO A 268 25.08 -21.63 2.13
C PRO A 268 24.11 -22.24 3.14
N ASP A 269 24.03 -21.66 4.35
CA ASP A 269 23.12 -22.11 5.41
C ASP A 269 21.66 -21.78 5.06
N LEU A 270 21.40 -20.62 4.44
CA LEU A 270 20.07 -20.26 3.95
C LEU A 270 19.57 -21.16 2.82
N ARG A 271 20.44 -21.57 1.89
CA ARG A 271 20.09 -22.54 0.85
C ARG A 271 19.75 -23.90 1.47
N HIS A 272 20.49 -24.32 2.51
CA HIS A 272 20.18 -25.55 3.23
C HIS A 272 18.85 -25.44 3.96
N PHE A 273 18.60 -24.33 4.65
CA PHE A 273 17.31 -24.01 5.27
C PHE A 273 16.17 -24.11 4.24
N ALA A 274 16.30 -23.39 3.13
CA ALA A 274 15.28 -23.37 2.08
C ALA A 274 15.04 -24.77 1.49
N ARG A 275 16.10 -25.57 1.30
CA ARG A 275 15.95 -26.95 0.81
C ARG A 275 15.10 -27.81 1.74
N ILE A 276 15.28 -27.70 3.06
CA ILE A 276 14.45 -28.44 4.03
C ILE A 276 12.97 -28.06 3.85
N GLN A 277 12.66 -26.77 3.70
CA GLN A 277 11.30 -26.28 3.47
C GLN A 277 10.73 -26.77 2.12
N LEU A 278 11.53 -26.75 1.06
CA LEU A 278 11.16 -27.22 -0.27
C LEU A 278 10.90 -28.73 -0.29
N ASP A 279 11.64 -29.51 0.51
CA ASP A 279 11.41 -30.95 0.68
C ASP A 279 10.04 -31.20 1.33
N VAL A 280 9.63 -30.37 2.30
CA VAL A 280 8.29 -30.46 2.91
C VAL A 280 7.21 -30.10 1.89
N LEU A 281 7.37 -28.99 1.16
CA LEU A 281 6.44 -28.59 0.10
C LEU A 281 6.30 -29.69 -0.97
N GLN A 282 7.40 -30.32 -1.38
CA GLN A 282 7.39 -31.43 -2.34
C GLN A 282 6.53 -32.61 -1.89
N ARG A 283 6.39 -32.83 -0.58
CA ARG A 283 5.51 -33.88 -0.02
C ARG A 283 4.06 -33.43 0.10
N ILE A 284 3.82 -32.13 0.28
CA ILE A 284 2.47 -31.55 0.40
C ILE A 284 1.78 -31.40 -0.96
N PHE A 285 2.48 -30.91 -1.99
CA PHE A 285 1.89 -30.67 -3.33
C PHE A 285 1.10 -31.87 -3.88
N PRO A 286 1.61 -33.13 -3.83
CA PRO A 286 0.88 -34.31 -4.30
C PRO A 286 -0.38 -34.67 -3.49
N LEU A 287 -0.60 -34.07 -2.32
CA LEU A 287 -1.79 -34.29 -1.48
C LEU A 287 -2.96 -33.41 -1.92
N VAL A 288 -2.70 -32.39 -2.73
CA VAL A 288 -3.72 -31.48 -3.26
C VAL A 288 -4.41 -32.13 -4.45
N SER A 289 -5.63 -32.62 -4.23
CA SER A 289 -6.50 -33.11 -5.30
C SER A 289 -7.16 -31.95 -6.05
N VAL A 290 -7.72 -32.21 -7.24
CA VAL A 290 -8.52 -31.21 -7.97
C VAL A 290 -9.69 -30.70 -7.12
N ASP A 291 -10.37 -31.58 -6.39
CA ASP A 291 -11.45 -31.23 -5.47
C ASP A 291 -10.96 -30.38 -4.28
N THR A 292 -9.72 -30.58 -3.81
CA THR A 292 -9.09 -29.72 -2.81
C THR A 292 -8.80 -28.34 -3.39
N PHE A 293 -8.22 -28.30 -4.58
CA PHE A 293 -7.84 -27.06 -5.26
C PHE A 293 -9.06 -26.20 -5.60
N MET A 294 -10.14 -26.82 -6.09
CA MET A 294 -11.41 -26.10 -6.36
C MET A 294 -12.07 -25.60 -5.08
N TYR A 295 -12.01 -26.36 -3.98
CA TYR A 295 -12.52 -25.89 -2.70
C TYR A 295 -11.79 -24.63 -2.20
N TRP A 296 -10.50 -24.47 -2.49
CA TRP A 296 -9.74 -23.26 -2.12
C TRP A 296 -10.18 -22.01 -2.87
N HIS A 297 -10.84 -22.15 -4.01
CA HIS A 297 -11.39 -21.03 -4.77
C HIS A 297 -12.52 -20.33 -3.98
N GLU A 298 -13.29 -21.10 -3.21
CA GLU A 298 -14.40 -20.60 -2.40
C GLU A 298 -13.95 -20.06 -1.03
N MET A 299 -12.72 -20.40 -0.62
CA MET A 299 -12.15 -19.94 0.65
C MET A 299 -11.65 -18.50 0.52
N LYS A 300 -12.13 -17.63 1.42
CA LYS A 300 -11.60 -16.26 1.55
C LYS A 300 -10.15 -16.30 2.05
N SER A 301 -9.28 -15.51 1.42
CA SER A 301 -7.91 -15.32 1.90
C SER A 301 -7.83 -14.13 2.88
N LYS A 302 -6.62 -13.86 3.41
CA LYS A 302 -6.35 -12.65 4.19
C LYS A 302 -6.37 -11.37 3.33
N SER A 303 -6.08 -11.48 2.05
CA SER A 303 -6.23 -10.37 1.10
C SER A 303 -7.64 -10.38 0.56
N VAL A 304 -8.31 -9.23 0.63
CA VAL A 304 -9.71 -9.06 0.22
C VAL A 304 -9.91 -9.39 -1.27
N LEU A 305 -8.87 -9.21 -2.09
CA LEU A 305 -8.89 -9.43 -3.54
C LEU A 305 -8.88 -10.90 -3.96
N TYR A 306 -8.24 -11.75 -3.17
CA TYR A 306 -7.84 -13.08 -3.60
C TYR A 306 -8.60 -14.16 -2.84
N SER A 307 -9.03 -15.20 -3.55
CA SER A 307 -9.35 -16.47 -2.91
C SER A 307 -8.07 -17.09 -2.33
N CYS A 308 -8.22 -18.08 -1.45
CA CYS A 308 -7.06 -18.82 -0.94
C CYS A 308 -6.28 -19.49 -2.08
N GLN A 309 -7.00 -20.00 -3.08
CA GLN A 309 -6.40 -20.56 -4.30
C GLN A 309 -5.55 -19.53 -5.05
N ASP A 310 -6.12 -18.37 -5.36
CA ASP A 310 -5.42 -17.33 -6.13
C ASP A 310 -4.17 -16.84 -5.39
N LEU A 311 -4.28 -16.67 -4.06
CA LEU A 311 -3.16 -16.26 -3.22
C LEU A 311 -2.02 -17.29 -3.27
N ILE A 312 -2.33 -18.58 -3.13
CA ILE A 312 -1.33 -19.65 -3.20
C ILE A 312 -0.67 -19.67 -4.60
N CYS A 313 -1.45 -19.56 -5.68
CA CYS A 313 -0.90 -19.51 -7.04
C CYS A 313 0.03 -18.32 -7.24
N ARG A 314 -0.37 -17.12 -6.81
CA ARG A 314 0.46 -15.90 -6.89
C ARG A 314 1.75 -16.03 -6.09
N GLN A 315 1.65 -16.43 -4.82
CA GLN A 315 2.82 -16.63 -3.96
C GLN A 315 3.75 -17.72 -4.52
N THR A 316 3.19 -18.77 -5.13
CA THR A 316 3.97 -19.81 -5.81
C THR A 316 4.71 -19.26 -7.03
N ALA A 317 4.06 -18.41 -7.84
CA ALA A 317 4.69 -17.74 -8.98
C ALA A 317 5.83 -16.81 -8.55
N GLU A 318 5.63 -16.03 -7.48
CA GLU A 318 6.67 -15.18 -6.89
C GLU A 318 7.84 -16.00 -6.36
N LEU A 319 7.56 -17.08 -5.62
CA LEU A 319 8.59 -17.96 -5.07
C LEU A 319 9.40 -18.64 -6.18
N LEU A 320 8.72 -19.11 -7.24
CA LEU A 320 9.38 -19.77 -8.35
C LEU A 320 10.37 -18.85 -9.05
N LYS A 321 10.05 -17.56 -9.22
CA LYS A 321 10.99 -16.55 -9.75
C LYS A 321 12.23 -16.42 -8.87
N VAL A 322 12.05 -16.37 -7.54
CA VAL A 322 13.17 -16.30 -6.58
C VAL A 322 14.04 -17.56 -6.66
N LEU A 323 13.43 -18.75 -6.67
CA LEU A 323 14.16 -20.01 -6.73
C LEU A 323 14.93 -20.19 -8.04
N GLN A 324 14.34 -19.83 -9.18
CA GLN A 324 14.97 -19.93 -10.50
C GLN A 324 16.15 -18.97 -10.68
N SER A 325 16.20 -17.89 -9.90
CA SER A 325 17.35 -16.98 -9.89
C SER A 325 18.58 -17.54 -9.17
N ASP A 326 18.41 -18.60 -8.35
CA ASP A 326 19.51 -19.28 -7.65
C ASP A 326 19.85 -20.61 -8.34
N GLU A 327 21.13 -20.81 -8.69
CA GLU A 327 21.59 -21.97 -9.46
C GLU A 327 21.34 -23.32 -8.77
N VAL A 328 21.32 -23.36 -7.43
CA VAL A 328 21.17 -24.58 -6.65
C VAL A 328 19.70 -24.85 -6.37
N LEU A 329 18.97 -23.84 -5.88
CA LEU A 329 17.57 -23.98 -5.51
C LEU A 329 16.66 -24.15 -6.73
N GLY A 330 17.00 -23.52 -7.87
CA GLY A 330 16.25 -23.65 -9.12
C GLY A 330 16.18 -25.08 -9.66
N GLN A 331 17.13 -25.95 -9.28
CA GLN A 331 17.16 -27.36 -9.68
C GLN A 331 16.30 -28.27 -8.81
N HIS A 332 15.66 -27.75 -7.76
CA HIS A 332 14.85 -28.56 -6.85
C HIS A 332 13.64 -29.20 -7.57
N PRO A 333 13.33 -30.50 -7.37
CA PRO A 333 12.23 -31.17 -8.08
C PRO A 333 10.86 -30.51 -7.89
N VAL A 334 10.62 -29.89 -6.74
CA VAL A 334 9.36 -29.17 -6.44
C VAL A 334 9.09 -28.01 -7.39
N CYS A 335 10.12 -27.38 -7.98
CA CYS A 335 9.96 -26.27 -8.91
C CYS A 335 9.09 -26.67 -10.12
N LYS A 336 9.19 -27.94 -10.57
CA LYS A 336 8.33 -28.47 -11.64
C LYS A 336 6.87 -28.62 -11.22
N GLN A 337 6.62 -28.97 -9.95
CA GLN A 337 5.27 -29.08 -9.40
C GLN A 337 4.65 -27.69 -9.19
N MET A 338 5.46 -26.72 -8.79
CA MET A 338 5.06 -25.33 -8.61
C MET A 338 4.64 -24.67 -9.93
N GLN A 339 5.24 -25.07 -11.07
CA GLN A 339 4.97 -24.45 -12.37
C GLN A 339 3.48 -24.43 -12.71
N SER A 340 2.73 -25.52 -12.50
CA SER A 340 1.29 -25.54 -12.83
C SER A 340 0.45 -24.58 -11.98
N TYR A 341 0.88 -24.30 -10.74
CA TYR A 341 0.24 -23.30 -9.88
C TYR A 341 0.66 -21.89 -10.28
N ALA A 342 1.94 -21.71 -10.62
CA ALA A 342 2.47 -20.44 -11.08
C ALA A 342 1.82 -19.98 -12.40
N ASP A 343 1.59 -20.92 -13.33
CA ASP A 343 0.92 -20.66 -14.61
C ASP A 343 -0.56 -20.28 -14.43
N ALA A 344 -1.18 -20.74 -13.34
CA ALA A 344 -2.56 -20.38 -12.99
C ALA A 344 -2.65 -19.05 -12.21
N ALA A 345 -1.52 -18.42 -11.85
CA ALA A 345 -1.51 -17.17 -11.12
C ALA A 345 -1.99 -16.02 -12.00
N LYS A 346 -3.03 -15.33 -11.54
CA LYS A 346 -3.53 -14.11 -12.18
C LYS A 346 -2.72 -12.91 -11.72
N THR A 347 -2.51 -11.96 -12.63
CA THR A 347 -1.94 -10.66 -12.24
C THR A 347 -2.97 -9.85 -11.44
N LEU A 348 -2.50 -8.81 -10.76
CA LEU A 348 -3.38 -7.89 -10.02
C LEU A 348 -4.41 -7.26 -10.95
N GLU A 349 -3.96 -6.79 -12.12
CA GLU A 349 -4.81 -6.14 -13.12
C GLU A 349 -5.87 -7.10 -13.68
N GLN A 350 -5.48 -8.35 -13.96
CA GLN A 350 -6.42 -9.38 -14.40
C GLN A 350 -7.47 -9.67 -13.33
N ARG A 351 -7.05 -9.74 -12.06
CA ARG A 351 -7.98 -10.03 -10.96
C ARG A 351 -8.99 -8.90 -10.77
N VAL A 352 -8.52 -7.66 -10.74
CA VAL A 352 -9.39 -6.48 -10.61
C VAL A 352 -10.34 -6.37 -11.81
N ALA A 353 -9.89 -6.68 -13.02
CA ALA A 353 -10.73 -6.66 -14.21
C ALA A 353 -11.89 -7.67 -14.18
N GLU A 354 -11.73 -8.81 -13.49
CA GLU A 354 -12.79 -9.81 -13.33
C GLU A 354 -13.87 -9.42 -12.31
N MET A 355 -13.58 -8.46 -11.42
CA MET A 355 -14.51 -8.07 -10.35
C MET A 355 -15.72 -7.34 -10.93
N ARG A 356 -16.90 -7.60 -10.38
CA ARG A 356 -18.09 -6.79 -10.69
C ARG A 356 -17.96 -5.40 -10.08
N ILE A 357 -18.66 -4.40 -10.61
CA ILE A 357 -18.58 -3.01 -10.10
C ILE A 357 -18.83 -2.98 -8.58
N GLY A 358 -19.91 -3.62 -8.09
CA GLY A 358 -20.19 -3.64 -6.65
C GLY A 358 -19.10 -4.32 -5.81
N GLU A 359 -18.46 -5.38 -6.32
CA GLU A 359 -17.33 -6.03 -5.61
C GLU A 359 -16.10 -5.11 -5.58
N LEU A 360 -15.87 -4.38 -6.67
CA LEU A 360 -14.78 -3.42 -6.81
C LEU A 360 -14.94 -2.24 -5.84
N LEU A 361 -16.15 -1.69 -5.70
CA LEU A 361 -16.44 -0.61 -4.75
C LEU A 361 -16.21 -1.06 -3.31
N VAL A 362 -16.76 -2.22 -2.92
CA VAL A 362 -16.54 -2.80 -1.59
C VAL A 362 -15.05 -3.04 -1.32
N PHE A 363 -14.28 -3.43 -2.34
CA PHE A 363 -12.84 -3.59 -2.22
C PHE A 363 -12.11 -2.26 -2.05
N LEU A 364 -12.44 -1.24 -2.85
CA LEU A 364 -11.83 0.10 -2.78
C LEU A 364 -12.12 0.78 -1.44
N ASP A 365 -13.33 0.61 -0.91
CA ASP A 365 -13.71 1.17 0.39
C ASP A 365 -13.17 0.35 1.58
N SER A 366 -12.50 -0.78 1.30
CA SER A 366 -11.90 -1.61 2.34
C SER A 366 -10.61 -0.97 2.89
N ARG A 367 -10.51 -0.82 4.21
CA ARG A 367 -9.31 -0.29 4.88
C ARG A 367 -8.12 -1.25 4.92
N MET A 368 -8.22 -2.38 4.22
CA MET A 368 -7.26 -3.49 4.31
C MET A 368 -6.39 -3.62 3.05
N ALA A 369 -6.67 -2.85 1.99
CA ALA A 369 -5.94 -2.88 0.74
C ALA A 369 -4.66 -2.03 0.79
N THR A 370 -3.62 -2.46 0.06
CA THR A 370 -2.41 -1.66 -0.13
C THR A 370 -2.62 -0.54 -1.15
N ASN A 371 -1.77 0.50 -1.13
CA ASN A 371 -1.85 1.60 -2.10
C ASN A 371 -1.73 1.13 -3.55
N GLU A 372 -0.90 0.12 -3.83
CA GLU A 372 -0.74 -0.45 -5.19
C GLU A 372 -2.03 -1.14 -5.65
N GLU A 373 -2.67 -1.91 -4.76
CA GLU A 373 -3.93 -2.59 -5.05
C GLU A 373 -5.09 -1.60 -5.22
N LEU A 374 -5.14 -0.54 -4.41
CA LEU A 374 -6.12 0.53 -4.53
C LEU A 374 -5.97 1.30 -5.86
N LEU A 375 -4.73 1.62 -6.28
CA LEU A 375 -4.48 2.26 -7.58
C LEU A 375 -4.97 1.40 -8.74
N ALA A 376 -4.62 0.11 -8.75
CA ALA A 376 -5.07 -0.82 -9.79
C ALA A 376 -6.61 -0.94 -9.81
N GLY A 377 -7.24 -0.92 -8.63
CA GLY A 377 -8.69 -0.86 -8.46
C GLY A 377 -9.31 0.38 -9.07
N LEU A 378 -8.75 1.56 -8.78
CA LEU A 378 -9.20 2.84 -9.30
C LEU A 378 -9.00 2.92 -10.82
N ASP A 379 -7.84 2.55 -11.34
CA ASP A 379 -7.56 2.51 -12.79
C ASP A 379 -8.60 1.64 -13.51
N ASN A 380 -8.97 0.50 -12.92
CA ASN A 380 -10.01 -0.35 -13.47
C ASN A 380 -11.41 0.27 -13.37
N LEU A 381 -11.74 0.97 -12.28
CA LEU A 381 -13.01 1.67 -12.14
C LEU A 381 -13.16 2.75 -13.23
N PHE A 382 -12.10 3.53 -13.47
CA PHE A 382 -12.05 4.56 -14.52
C PHE A 382 -12.10 3.97 -15.93
N SER A 383 -11.70 2.71 -16.13
CA SER A 383 -11.86 2.03 -17.41
C SER A 383 -13.32 1.68 -17.76
N ARG A 384 -14.24 1.76 -16.79
CA ARG A 384 -15.65 1.38 -16.95
C ARG A 384 -16.51 2.64 -17.09
N CYS A 385 -16.91 3.00 -18.30
CA CYS A 385 -17.69 4.23 -18.55
C CYS A 385 -18.97 4.35 -17.70
N ILE A 386 -19.58 3.22 -17.34
CA ILE A 386 -20.78 3.16 -16.46
C ILE A 386 -20.51 3.80 -15.08
N ALA A 387 -19.26 3.78 -14.60
CA ALA A 387 -18.89 4.35 -13.30
C ALA A 387 -19.05 5.87 -13.25
N PHE A 388 -19.01 6.57 -14.39
CA PHE A 388 -19.10 8.03 -14.43
C PHE A 388 -20.52 8.59 -14.24
N GLY A 389 -21.55 7.75 -14.35
CA GLY A 389 -22.95 8.12 -14.13
C GLY A 389 -23.58 7.40 -12.93
N ASN A 390 -22.78 6.87 -12.01
CA ASN A 390 -23.26 6.13 -10.84
C ASN A 390 -22.78 6.79 -9.54
N ASP A 391 -23.72 7.24 -8.71
CA ASP A 391 -23.45 8.02 -7.49
C ASP A 391 -22.50 7.31 -6.53
N GLU A 392 -22.68 6.00 -6.30
CA GLU A 392 -21.79 5.21 -5.43
C GLU A 392 -20.36 5.18 -5.98
N CYS A 393 -20.19 5.03 -7.30
CA CYS A 393 -18.88 5.09 -7.95
C CYS A 393 -18.23 6.48 -7.80
N LEU A 394 -19.02 7.55 -7.97
CA LEU A 394 -18.52 8.92 -7.81
C LEU A 394 -18.09 9.21 -6.38
N GLU A 395 -18.83 8.72 -5.38
CA GLU A 395 -18.47 8.82 -3.97
C GLU A 395 -17.14 8.09 -3.68
N THR A 396 -16.98 6.85 -4.14
CA THR A 396 -15.72 6.11 -3.99
C THR A 396 -14.56 6.82 -4.69
N MET A 397 -14.75 7.38 -5.89
CA MET A 397 -13.73 8.18 -6.58
C MET A 397 -13.34 9.43 -5.78
N ALA A 398 -14.33 10.14 -5.23
CA ALA A 398 -14.12 11.35 -4.43
C ALA A 398 -13.36 11.05 -3.12
N ASN A 399 -13.67 9.92 -2.48
CA ASN A 399 -12.97 9.47 -1.26
C ASN A 399 -11.48 9.17 -1.49
N HIS A 400 -11.08 8.86 -2.74
CA HIS A 400 -9.71 8.51 -3.11
C HIS A 400 -9.00 9.58 -3.96
N LEU A 401 -9.46 10.84 -3.91
CA LEU A 401 -8.90 11.95 -4.72
C LEU A 401 -7.37 12.05 -4.62
N ASN A 402 -6.80 11.88 -3.43
CA ASN A 402 -5.35 11.95 -3.19
C ASN A 402 -4.51 10.96 -3.99
N MET A 403 -5.12 9.87 -4.49
CA MET A 403 -4.47 8.85 -5.30
C MET A 403 -4.62 9.09 -6.81
N LEU A 404 -5.58 9.93 -7.21
CA LEU A 404 -5.87 10.20 -8.60
C LEU A 404 -4.83 11.13 -9.24
N THR A 405 -4.54 10.86 -10.49
CA THR A 405 -3.51 11.54 -11.29
C THR A 405 -4.10 12.26 -12.49
N LYS A 406 -3.27 12.98 -13.25
CA LYS A 406 -3.71 13.65 -14.48
C LYS A 406 -4.34 12.70 -15.50
N ASN A 407 -3.90 11.45 -15.56
CA ASN A 407 -4.42 10.46 -16.50
C ASN A 407 -5.91 10.21 -16.23
N HIS A 408 -6.30 10.15 -14.95
CA HIS A 408 -7.69 10.01 -14.55
C HIS A 408 -8.55 11.19 -14.99
N ALA A 409 -8.03 12.42 -14.87
CA ALA A 409 -8.71 13.62 -15.37
C ALA A 409 -8.88 13.59 -16.90
N GLN A 410 -7.86 13.11 -17.61
CA GLN A 410 -7.92 12.96 -19.07
C GLN A 410 -8.92 11.90 -19.53
N ILE A 411 -9.06 10.79 -18.78
CA ILE A 411 -10.07 9.77 -19.04
C ILE A 411 -11.48 10.35 -18.88
N ILE A 412 -11.75 11.08 -17.77
CA ILE A 412 -13.05 11.74 -17.56
C ILE A 412 -13.34 12.72 -18.70
N LEU A 413 -12.38 13.59 -19.05
CA LEU A 413 -12.58 14.56 -20.13
C LEU A 413 -12.83 13.88 -21.48
N SER A 414 -12.11 12.80 -21.78
CA SER A 414 -12.30 12.05 -23.03
C SER A 414 -13.68 11.39 -23.09
N PHE A 415 -14.18 10.88 -21.96
CA PHE A 415 -15.55 10.40 -21.86
C PHE A 415 -16.56 11.52 -22.10
N LEU A 416 -16.42 12.66 -21.43
CA LEU A 416 -17.33 13.81 -21.62
C LEU A 416 -17.26 14.33 -23.07
N GLY A 417 -16.08 14.37 -23.69
CA GLY A 417 -15.89 14.73 -25.09
C GLY A 417 -16.66 13.80 -26.04
N GLN A 418 -16.59 12.49 -25.83
CA GLN A 418 -17.38 11.50 -26.60
C GLN A 418 -18.89 11.73 -26.43
N VAL A 419 -19.34 12.10 -25.24
CA VAL A 419 -20.75 12.44 -25.01
C VAL A 419 -21.15 13.68 -25.81
N VAL A 420 -20.32 14.72 -25.85
CA VAL A 420 -20.58 15.92 -26.67
C VAL A 420 -20.63 15.57 -28.16
N GLU A 421 -19.63 14.85 -28.69
CA GLU A 421 -19.59 14.42 -30.08
C GLU A 421 -20.85 13.63 -30.46
N SER A 422 -21.24 12.67 -29.63
CA SER A 422 -22.44 11.85 -29.88
C SER A 422 -23.75 12.66 -29.90
N LYS A 423 -23.86 13.74 -29.11
CA LYS A 423 -25.02 14.63 -29.13
C LYS A 423 -25.05 15.48 -30.40
N MET A 424 -23.90 15.95 -30.87
CA MET A 424 -23.79 16.78 -32.09
C MET A 424 -24.08 15.99 -33.37
N GLU A 425 -23.66 14.72 -33.46
CA GLU A 425 -23.96 13.87 -34.63
C GLU A 425 -25.47 13.60 -34.79
N VAL A 426 -26.22 13.52 -33.68
CA VAL A 426 -27.68 13.32 -33.70
C VAL A 426 -28.41 14.57 -34.21
N GLU A 427 -27.85 15.76 -33.96
CA GLU A 427 -28.41 17.03 -34.45
C GLU A 427 -28.12 17.25 -35.95
N ASP A 428 -26.96 16.82 -36.45
CA ASP A 428 -26.55 16.99 -37.85
C ASP A 428 -27.19 15.97 -38.83
N GLU A 429 -27.71 14.84 -38.32
CA GLU A 429 -28.45 13.83 -39.11
C GLU A 429 -29.88 14.25 -39.52
N GLY A 430 -30.27 15.51 -39.36
CA GLY A 430 -31.41 16.09 -40.09
C GLY A 430 -32.73 15.32 -39.95
N LYS A 431 -33.05 14.79 -38.75
CA LYS A 431 -34.41 14.31 -38.49
C LYS A 431 -35.33 15.51 -38.29
N SER A 432 -35.91 15.94 -39.40
CA SER A 432 -37.12 16.76 -39.40
C SER A 432 -38.24 16.00 -38.68
N ILE A 433 -38.39 16.22 -37.38
CA ILE A 433 -39.65 15.93 -36.69
C ILE A 433 -40.58 17.12 -36.98
N THR A 434 -41.06 17.20 -38.22
CA THR A 434 -42.34 17.86 -38.48
C THR A 434 -43.43 16.92 -38.02
N GLU A 435 -43.90 17.10 -36.78
CA GLU A 435 -45.33 17.27 -36.46
C GLU A 435 -45.62 17.10 -34.96
N VAL A 436 -46.10 18.21 -34.38
CA VAL A 436 -47.06 18.30 -33.26
C VAL A 436 -46.51 18.09 -31.84
N ASN A 437 -46.04 19.20 -31.24
CA ASN A 437 -46.82 19.93 -30.23
C ASN A 437 -46.24 21.33 -30.01
N GLN A 438 -47.03 22.35 -30.36
CA GLN A 438 -46.85 23.70 -29.84
C GLN A 438 -47.18 23.69 -28.35
N ALA A 439 -46.15 23.82 -27.51
CA ALA A 439 -46.26 24.33 -26.16
C ALA A 439 -44.88 24.87 -25.74
N ASP A 440 -44.81 26.18 -25.66
CA ASP A 440 -43.91 27.01 -24.85
C ASP A 440 -42.39 26.80 -24.99
N ASP A 441 -41.79 27.77 -25.68
CA ASP A 441 -40.43 28.26 -25.45
C ASP A 441 -40.20 28.47 -23.94
N GLU A 442 -39.43 27.60 -23.29
CA GLU A 442 -38.60 27.81 -22.09
C GLU A 442 -38.20 26.43 -21.52
N ASP A 443 -37.30 25.67 -22.17
CA ASP A 443 -36.52 24.59 -21.52
C ASP A 443 -35.45 23.96 -22.44
N GLU A 444 -34.57 24.77 -23.03
CA GLU A 444 -33.31 24.28 -23.67
C GLU A 444 -32.18 23.98 -22.65
N THR A 445 -32.51 23.71 -21.38
CA THR A 445 -31.49 23.43 -20.34
C THR A 445 -31.52 22.02 -19.74
N SER A 446 -32.44 21.16 -20.17
CA SER A 446 -32.70 19.87 -19.51
C SER A 446 -31.63 18.77 -19.68
N SER A 447 -30.52 19.00 -20.40
CA SER A 447 -29.49 17.97 -20.66
C SER A 447 -28.14 18.20 -19.96
N ASN A 448 -27.99 19.27 -19.17
CA ASN A 448 -26.73 19.65 -18.51
C ASN A 448 -26.49 18.95 -17.15
N ASP A 449 -27.49 18.31 -16.56
CA ASP A 449 -27.42 17.86 -15.16
C ASP A 449 -26.81 16.45 -14.97
N GLU A 450 -26.81 15.60 -16.00
CA GLU A 450 -26.51 14.16 -15.88
C GLU A 450 -25.07 13.84 -15.40
N PHE A 451 -24.12 14.77 -15.58
CA PHE A 451 -22.72 14.59 -15.16
C PHE A 451 -22.18 15.74 -14.29
N GLU A 452 -23.06 16.58 -13.73
CA GLU A 452 -22.64 17.69 -12.85
C GLU A 452 -21.94 17.17 -11.59
N GLU A 453 -22.38 16.03 -11.03
CA GLU A 453 -21.74 15.40 -9.88
C GLU A 453 -20.34 14.89 -10.21
N LEU A 454 -20.13 14.28 -11.37
CA LEU A 454 -18.80 13.85 -11.83
C LEU A 454 -17.84 15.05 -11.95
N ILE A 455 -18.34 16.17 -12.50
CA ILE A 455 -17.54 17.39 -12.65
C ILE A 455 -17.25 18.03 -11.29
N SER A 456 -18.25 18.13 -10.42
CA SER A 456 -18.15 18.87 -9.16
C SER A 456 -17.48 18.09 -8.03
N LEU A 457 -17.73 16.78 -7.89
CA LEU A 457 -17.19 15.93 -6.83
C LEU A 457 -15.83 15.31 -7.18
N VAL A 458 -15.58 15.00 -8.45
CA VAL A 458 -14.37 14.27 -8.86
C VAL A 458 -13.44 15.15 -9.69
N LEU A 459 -13.86 15.58 -10.88
CA LEU A 459 -12.95 16.19 -11.85
C LEU A 459 -12.42 17.56 -11.38
N ARG A 460 -13.28 18.42 -10.82
CA ARG A 460 -12.87 19.74 -10.32
C ARG A 460 -11.91 19.62 -9.13
N PRO A 461 -12.20 18.85 -8.05
CA PRO A 461 -11.24 18.65 -6.97
C PRO A 461 -9.93 18.01 -7.43
N LEU A 462 -10.00 17.01 -8.33
CA LEU A 462 -8.83 16.40 -8.96
C LEU A 462 -7.99 17.44 -9.70
N PHE A 463 -8.62 18.33 -10.48
CA PHE A 463 -7.89 19.39 -11.16
C PHE A 463 -7.17 20.33 -10.18
N MET A 464 -7.79 20.68 -9.04
CA MET A 464 -7.20 21.61 -8.07
C MET A 464 -5.83 21.14 -7.53
N GLN A 465 -5.68 19.83 -7.29
CA GLN A 465 -4.47 19.22 -6.72
C GLN A 465 -3.35 18.97 -7.73
N LEU A 466 -3.61 19.07 -9.03
CA LEU A 466 -2.60 18.83 -10.07
C LEU A 466 -1.48 19.89 -10.06
N SER A 467 -0.31 19.48 -10.54
CA SER A 467 0.81 20.39 -10.80
C SER A 467 0.45 21.40 -11.91
N VAL A 468 1.13 22.55 -11.95
CA VAL A 468 0.90 23.58 -12.99
C VAL A 468 1.04 23.00 -14.41
N LYS A 469 2.03 22.13 -14.63
CA LYS A 469 2.24 21.48 -15.92
C LYS A 469 1.07 20.58 -16.30
N ASP A 470 0.60 19.76 -15.37
CA ASP A 470 -0.50 18.83 -15.63
C ASP A 470 -1.85 19.55 -15.80
N LYS A 471 -2.08 20.65 -15.05
CA LYS A 471 -3.25 21.53 -15.25
C LYS A 471 -3.32 22.05 -16.68
N MET A 472 -2.18 22.44 -17.26
CA MET A 472 -2.13 22.92 -18.64
C MET A 472 -2.46 21.83 -19.66
N GLU A 473 -1.94 20.62 -19.47
CA GLU A 473 -2.24 19.47 -20.34
C GLU A 473 -3.73 19.09 -20.28
N VAL A 474 -4.32 19.09 -19.08
CA VAL A 474 -5.75 18.79 -18.87
C VAL A 474 -6.65 19.88 -19.46
N LEU A 475 -6.29 21.16 -19.30
CA LEU A 475 -7.03 22.27 -19.91
C LEU A 475 -7.01 22.23 -21.43
N LEU A 476 -5.85 21.88 -22.01
CA LEU A 476 -5.70 21.76 -23.45
C LEU A 476 -6.62 20.67 -24.00
N LEU A 477 -6.63 19.49 -23.37
CA LEU A 477 -7.51 18.39 -23.80
C LEU A 477 -8.99 18.78 -23.73
N ARG A 478 -9.41 19.45 -22.64
CA ARG A 478 -10.79 19.92 -22.48
C ARG A 478 -11.19 20.87 -23.61
N ASP A 479 -10.30 21.79 -23.96
CA ASP A 479 -10.55 22.77 -25.01
C ASP A 479 -10.55 22.10 -26.41
N GLU A 480 -9.63 21.17 -26.67
CA GLU A 480 -9.56 20.39 -27.93
C GLU A 480 -10.82 19.55 -28.15
N GLN A 481 -11.40 18.98 -27.09
CA GLN A 481 -12.61 18.17 -27.13
C GLN A 481 -13.92 18.98 -27.02
N ASN A 482 -13.84 20.32 -26.99
CA ASN A 482 -14.99 21.23 -26.87
C ASN A 482 -15.97 20.88 -25.73
N VAL A 483 -15.49 20.25 -24.65
CA VAL A 483 -16.34 19.71 -23.57
C VAL A 483 -17.19 20.81 -22.91
N THR A 484 -16.68 22.05 -22.89
CA THR A 484 -17.38 23.22 -22.34
C THR A 484 -18.61 23.68 -23.14
N GLN A 485 -18.85 23.13 -24.33
CA GLN A 485 -20.08 23.40 -25.09
C GLN A 485 -21.27 22.58 -24.58
N GLY A 486 -21.01 21.36 -24.10
CA GLY A 486 -22.06 20.45 -23.63
C GLY A 486 -22.19 20.34 -22.11
N PHE A 487 -21.28 20.94 -21.32
CA PHE A 487 -21.28 20.85 -19.86
C PHE A 487 -20.83 22.14 -19.18
N ASN A 488 -21.41 22.43 -18.01
CA ASN A 488 -21.10 23.62 -17.23
C ASN A 488 -19.99 23.39 -16.18
N PHE A 489 -18.78 23.92 -16.44
CA PHE A 489 -17.67 23.84 -15.48
C PHE A 489 -17.66 24.98 -14.44
N LYS A 490 -18.59 25.94 -14.54
CA LYS A 490 -18.54 27.17 -13.75
C LYS A 490 -18.99 26.92 -12.31
N ALA A 491 -18.12 27.20 -11.35
CA ALA A 491 -18.51 27.20 -9.95
C ALA A 491 -19.48 28.37 -9.63
N PRO A 492 -20.33 28.23 -8.60
CA PRO A 492 -21.32 29.26 -8.23
C PRO A 492 -20.71 30.64 -7.96
N ASP A 493 -19.55 30.66 -7.31
CA ASP A 493 -18.83 31.87 -6.88
C ASP A 493 -17.74 32.34 -7.87
N HIS A 494 -17.66 31.71 -9.06
CA HIS A 494 -16.61 31.96 -10.06
C HIS A 494 -16.41 33.45 -10.37
N ARG A 495 -17.51 34.20 -10.54
CA ARG A 495 -17.45 35.63 -10.87
C ARG A 495 -16.76 36.43 -9.77
N GLU A 496 -17.08 36.17 -8.50
CA GLU A 496 -16.47 36.88 -7.38
C GLU A 496 -14.99 36.51 -7.23
N ARG A 497 -14.66 35.22 -7.32
CA ARG A 497 -13.27 34.76 -7.25
C ARG A 497 -12.41 35.37 -8.35
N ARG A 498 -12.92 35.44 -9.58
CA ARG A 498 -12.22 36.06 -10.70
C ARG A 498 -11.99 37.56 -10.51
N ILE A 499 -13.01 38.30 -10.05
CA ILE A 499 -12.87 39.73 -9.73
C ILE A 499 -11.83 39.94 -8.62
N ARG A 500 -11.89 39.15 -7.53
CA ARG A 500 -10.92 39.21 -6.43
C ARG A 500 -9.50 38.90 -6.91
N PHE A 501 -9.33 37.85 -7.70
CA PHE A 501 -8.04 37.47 -8.30
C PHE A 501 -7.41 38.64 -9.05
N PHE A 502 -8.14 39.25 -9.97
CA PHE A 502 -7.63 40.35 -10.79
C PHE A 502 -7.38 41.63 -9.98
N ASN A 503 -8.22 41.93 -8.98
CA ASN A 503 -8.02 43.07 -8.08
C ASN A 503 -6.79 42.92 -7.16
N GLN A 504 -6.36 41.69 -6.89
CA GLN A 504 -5.23 41.39 -6.00
C GLN A 504 -3.89 41.22 -6.75
N LEU A 505 -3.84 41.45 -8.06
CA LEU A 505 -2.60 41.37 -8.85
C LEU A 505 -1.62 42.51 -8.52
N ASP A 506 -0.82 42.33 -7.48
CA ASP A 506 0.14 43.32 -6.96
C ASP A 506 1.55 43.27 -7.58
N ASN A 507 2.30 44.38 -7.42
CA ASN A 507 3.59 44.67 -8.09
C ASN A 507 4.77 43.77 -7.66
N SER A 508 4.69 43.11 -6.50
CA SER A 508 5.82 42.44 -5.83
C SER A 508 5.76 40.92 -5.84
N ASN A 509 4.64 40.31 -6.27
CA ASN A 509 4.44 38.86 -6.23
C ASN A 509 4.56 38.22 -7.62
N ARG A 510 5.09 36.98 -7.67
CA ARG A 510 5.05 36.14 -8.88
C ARG A 510 3.59 35.92 -9.28
N PHE A 511 3.28 35.93 -10.58
CA PHE A 511 1.92 35.70 -11.08
C PHE A 511 1.39 34.35 -10.57
N PRO A 512 0.23 34.31 -9.89
CA PRO A 512 -0.34 33.08 -9.33
C PRO A 512 -0.95 32.18 -10.42
N ILE A 513 -0.07 31.55 -11.22
CA ILE A 513 -0.44 30.76 -12.40
C ILE A 513 -1.40 29.60 -12.05
N SER A 514 -1.19 28.95 -10.90
CA SER A 514 -2.05 27.82 -10.48
C SER A 514 -3.50 28.26 -10.28
N GLU A 515 -3.72 29.42 -9.63
CA GLU A 515 -5.05 29.99 -9.42
C GLU A 515 -5.67 30.50 -10.73
N PHE A 516 -4.86 31.09 -11.62
CA PHE A 516 -5.30 31.49 -12.95
C PHE A 516 -5.82 30.30 -13.77
N LEU A 517 -5.06 29.19 -13.81
CA LEU A 517 -5.47 27.98 -14.53
C LEU A 517 -6.74 27.37 -13.93
N VAL A 518 -6.96 27.50 -12.61
CA VAL A 518 -8.21 27.10 -11.96
C VAL A 518 -9.39 27.95 -12.44
N LEU A 519 -9.23 29.27 -12.56
CA LEU A 519 -10.27 30.12 -13.13
C LEU A 519 -10.53 29.78 -14.61
N CYS A 520 -9.48 29.44 -15.36
CA CYS A 520 -9.62 28.95 -16.75
C CYS A 520 -10.32 27.58 -16.83
N PHE A 521 -10.14 26.72 -15.83
CA PHE A 521 -10.86 25.45 -15.74
C PHE A 521 -12.36 25.64 -15.57
N GLU A 522 -12.78 26.72 -14.90
CA GLU A 522 -14.19 27.03 -14.68
C GLU A 522 -14.82 27.77 -15.86
N ASN A 523 -14.12 28.78 -16.40
CA ASN A 523 -14.53 29.51 -17.60
C ASN A 523 -13.33 30.22 -18.23
N ALA A 524 -12.65 29.54 -19.16
CA ALA A 524 -11.47 30.08 -19.84
C ALA A 524 -11.79 31.33 -20.65
N LYS A 525 -12.86 31.30 -21.47
CA LYS A 525 -13.24 32.42 -22.34
C LYS A 525 -13.39 33.73 -21.55
N GLN A 526 -14.19 33.72 -20.48
CA GLN A 526 -14.41 34.93 -19.69
C GLN A 526 -13.16 35.34 -18.88
N THR A 527 -12.38 34.37 -18.39
CA THR A 527 -11.14 34.65 -17.65
C THR A 527 -10.11 35.34 -18.53
N TRP A 528 -9.94 34.88 -19.76
CA TRP A 528 -9.06 35.52 -20.74
C TRP A 528 -9.55 36.90 -21.18
N ILE A 529 -10.88 37.06 -21.40
CA ILE A 529 -11.47 38.37 -21.73
C ILE A 529 -11.21 39.39 -20.62
N ASP A 530 -11.52 39.06 -19.36
CA ASP A 530 -11.32 39.98 -18.23
C ASP A 530 -9.82 40.32 -18.06
N PHE A 531 -8.92 39.36 -18.29
CA PHE A 531 -7.47 39.62 -18.25
C PHE A 531 -7.04 40.56 -19.38
N SER A 532 -7.63 40.41 -20.57
CA SER A 532 -7.36 41.29 -21.72
C SER A 532 -7.80 42.73 -21.47
N HIS A 533 -8.91 42.93 -20.75
CA HIS A 533 -9.39 44.27 -20.37
C HIS A 533 -8.37 44.99 -19.49
N LEU A 534 -7.80 44.29 -18.51
CA LEU A 534 -6.70 44.83 -17.70
C LEU A 534 -5.50 45.18 -18.57
N GLY A 535 -5.14 44.30 -19.51
CA GLY A 535 -4.05 44.51 -20.45
C GLY A 535 -4.20 45.78 -21.30
N VAL A 536 -5.42 46.04 -21.77
CA VAL A 536 -5.78 47.24 -22.54
C VAL A 536 -5.71 48.53 -21.71
N THR A 537 -5.92 48.45 -20.39
CA THR A 537 -5.90 49.62 -19.51
C THR A 537 -4.50 50.06 -19.09
N HIS A 538 -3.53 49.15 -18.97
CA HIS A 538 -2.20 49.46 -18.45
C HIS A 538 -1.09 48.58 -19.04
N THR A 539 0.05 49.17 -19.42
CA THR A 539 1.24 48.47 -19.96
C THR A 539 1.69 47.28 -19.14
N ARG A 540 1.72 47.44 -17.81
CA ARG A 540 2.08 46.35 -16.88
C ARG A 540 1.21 45.11 -17.06
N PHE A 541 -0.11 45.27 -17.07
CA PHE A 541 -1.02 44.14 -17.24
C PHE A 541 -0.96 43.59 -18.65
N SER A 542 -0.65 44.43 -19.66
CA SER A 542 -0.37 43.95 -21.00
C SER A 542 0.85 43.03 -21.03
N GLN A 543 1.95 43.39 -20.36
CA GLN A 543 3.14 42.54 -20.27
C GLN A 543 2.84 41.25 -19.51
N LEU A 544 2.11 41.30 -18.39
CA LEU A 544 1.69 40.11 -17.67
C LEU A 544 0.84 39.20 -18.54
N PHE A 545 -0.16 39.74 -19.25
CA PHE A 545 -1.00 38.99 -20.19
C PHE A 545 -0.15 38.24 -21.21
N TRP A 546 0.79 38.93 -21.86
CA TRP A 546 1.64 38.32 -22.89
C TRP A 546 2.63 37.30 -22.34
N ASN A 547 3.17 37.53 -21.14
CA ASN A 547 4.03 36.55 -20.48
C ASN A 547 3.26 35.25 -20.17
N ILE A 548 2.00 35.35 -19.73
CA ILE A 548 1.16 34.18 -19.46
C ILE A 548 0.69 33.51 -20.75
N ALA A 549 0.34 34.30 -21.78
CA ALA A 549 0.03 33.80 -23.11
C ALA A 549 1.19 32.96 -23.68
N GLN A 550 2.42 33.44 -23.54
CA GLN A 550 3.62 32.70 -23.96
C GLN A 550 3.93 31.50 -23.06
N TYR A 551 3.53 31.55 -21.79
CA TYR A 551 3.70 30.43 -20.86
C TYR A 551 2.78 29.25 -21.21
N CYS A 552 1.54 29.52 -21.65
CA CYS A 552 0.54 28.51 -22.03
C CYS A 552 0.00 28.72 -23.45
N PRO A 553 0.86 28.64 -24.49
CA PRO A 553 0.54 29.14 -25.82
C PRO A 553 -0.61 28.39 -26.50
N LYS A 554 -0.64 27.05 -26.37
CA LYS A 554 -1.70 26.23 -26.97
C LYS A 554 -3.07 26.50 -26.36
N HIS A 555 -3.18 26.54 -25.04
CA HIS A 555 -4.42 26.91 -24.36
C HIS A 555 -4.84 28.35 -24.70
N THR A 556 -3.89 29.28 -24.76
CA THR A 556 -4.18 30.69 -25.09
C THR A 556 -4.72 30.84 -26.51
N ALA A 557 -4.18 30.08 -27.47
CA ALA A 557 -4.62 30.09 -28.87
C ALA A 557 -6.14 29.88 -29.03
N PHE A 558 -6.74 28.99 -28.22
CA PHE A 558 -8.19 28.74 -28.24
C PHE A 558 -9.03 29.97 -27.84
N HIS A 559 -8.52 30.85 -26.97
CA HIS A 559 -9.31 31.92 -26.36
C HIS A 559 -8.94 33.33 -26.86
N ILE A 560 -7.86 33.46 -27.64
CA ILE A 560 -7.35 34.77 -28.06
C ILE A 560 -8.26 35.47 -29.08
N SER A 561 -8.96 34.71 -29.94
CA SER A 561 -9.96 35.24 -30.88
C SER A 561 -11.10 35.92 -30.13
N ALA A 562 -11.64 35.25 -29.12
CA ALA A 562 -12.70 35.80 -28.27
C ALA A 562 -12.28 37.10 -27.55
N CYS A 563 -11.00 37.21 -27.16
CA CYS A 563 -10.47 38.45 -26.60
C CYS A 563 -10.42 39.58 -27.64
N ALA A 564 -9.97 39.28 -28.86
CA ALA A 564 -9.90 40.25 -29.95
C ALA A 564 -11.30 40.75 -30.33
N ASP A 565 -12.25 39.84 -30.55
CA ASP A 565 -13.63 40.18 -30.90
C ASP A 565 -14.27 41.06 -29.81
N ASN A 566 -14.05 40.73 -28.54
CA ASN A 566 -14.60 41.49 -27.42
C ASN A 566 -14.03 42.92 -27.35
N ILE A 567 -12.74 43.11 -27.59
CA ILE A 567 -12.10 44.43 -27.57
C ILE A 567 -12.56 45.27 -28.77
N LEU A 568 -12.65 44.69 -29.96
CA LEU A 568 -12.99 45.41 -31.20
C LEU A 568 -14.43 45.94 -31.19
N VAL A 569 -15.35 45.23 -30.52
CA VAL A 569 -16.76 45.63 -30.42
C VAL A 569 -16.99 46.62 -29.26
N ASN A 570 -16.02 46.82 -28.36
CA ASN A 570 -16.17 47.67 -27.18
C ASN A 570 -15.45 49.03 -27.34
N GLU A 571 -16.20 50.04 -27.78
CA GLU A 571 -15.70 51.41 -27.97
C GLU A 571 -15.01 52.00 -26.74
N GLN A 572 -15.50 51.69 -25.52
CA GLN A 572 -14.92 52.21 -24.28
C GLN A 572 -13.54 51.61 -23.98
N LEU A 573 -13.31 50.36 -24.38
CA LEU A 573 -11.99 49.72 -24.27
C LEU A 573 -11.02 50.29 -25.29
N LEU A 574 -11.47 50.56 -26.52
CA LEU A 574 -10.63 51.16 -27.57
C LEU A 574 -10.14 52.57 -27.23
N GLN A 575 -10.85 53.29 -26.37
CA GLN A 575 -10.44 54.60 -25.85
C GLN A 575 -9.38 54.53 -24.72
N LYS A 576 -9.05 53.33 -24.22
CA LYS A 576 -8.06 53.17 -23.15
C LYS A 576 -6.63 53.42 -23.67
N PRO A 577 -5.72 53.94 -22.82
CA PRO A 577 -4.41 54.43 -23.25
C PRO A 577 -3.51 53.39 -23.91
N TYR A 578 -3.73 52.09 -23.67
CA TYR A 578 -2.93 51.01 -24.27
C TYR A 578 -3.70 50.14 -25.25
N ALA A 579 -4.96 50.47 -25.56
CA ALA A 579 -5.81 49.68 -26.44
C ALA A 579 -5.19 49.44 -27.81
N LEU A 580 -4.78 50.51 -28.50
CA LEU A 580 -4.18 50.41 -29.83
C LEU A 580 -2.98 49.45 -29.85
N ARG A 581 -2.06 49.60 -28.88
CA ARG A 581 -0.86 48.78 -28.79
C ARG A 581 -1.18 47.33 -28.43
N PHE A 582 -2.10 47.11 -27.49
CA PHE A 582 -2.52 45.77 -27.08
C PHE A 582 -3.24 45.03 -28.22
N THR A 583 -4.14 45.70 -28.93
CA THR A 583 -4.86 45.15 -30.09
C THR A 583 -3.91 44.86 -31.25
N LEU A 584 -2.95 45.73 -31.55
CA LEU A 584 -1.89 45.43 -32.53
C LEU A 584 -1.07 44.19 -32.12
N TYR A 585 -0.78 44.01 -30.83
CA TYR A 585 -0.14 42.79 -30.35
C TYR A 585 -1.04 41.57 -30.46
N LEU A 586 -2.37 41.66 -30.30
CA LEU A 586 -3.29 40.54 -30.55
C LEU A 586 -3.21 40.02 -31.99
N TYR A 587 -3.19 40.94 -32.97
CA TYR A 587 -3.01 40.58 -34.38
C TYR A 587 -1.61 39.97 -34.66
N GLY A 588 -0.55 40.53 -34.08
CA GLY A 588 0.83 40.03 -34.25
C GLY A 588 1.16 38.75 -33.47
N HIS A 589 0.58 38.56 -32.28
CA HIS A 589 0.82 37.40 -31.42
C HIS A 589 0.00 36.19 -31.81
N ARG A 590 -1.08 36.32 -32.60
CA ARG A 590 -1.75 35.17 -33.23
C ARG A 590 -0.78 34.38 -34.12
N GLN A 591 0.16 35.07 -34.77
CA GLN A 591 1.24 34.46 -35.55
C GLN A 591 2.35 33.89 -34.64
N ILE A 592 2.78 34.63 -33.62
CA ILE A 592 3.85 34.22 -32.69
C ILE A 592 3.46 33.02 -31.81
N LEU A 593 2.21 32.95 -31.35
CA LEU A 593 1.67 31.82 -30.58
C LEU A 593 1.53 30.55 -31.45
N ASN A 594 1.51 30.71 -32.79
CA ASN A 594 1.59 29.64 -33.77
C ASN A 594 3.04 29.30 -34.17
N GLY A 595 4.03 29.87 -33.48
CA GLY A 595 5.45 29.69 -33.76
C GLY A 595 5.99 30.55 -34.90
N LEU A 596 5.18 31.33 -35.62
CA LEU A 596 5.67 32.22 -36.68
C LEU A 596 6.45 33.40 -36.09
N HIS A 597 7.74 33.45 -36.39
CA HIS A 597 8.61 34.59 -36.14
C HIS A 597 9.40 34.92 -37.41
N THR A 598 9.76 36.18 -37.61
CA THR A 598 10.63 36.58 -38.72
C THR A 598 12.09 36.58 -38.27
N SER A 599 12.93 35.74 -38.89
CA SER A 599 14.38 35.75 -38.74
C SER A 599 15.02 36.09 -40.08
N ALA A 600 15.90 37.09 -40.13
CA ALA A 600 16.63 37.48 -41.35
C ALA A 600 15.74 37.66 -42.62
N ARG A 601 14.56 38.28 -42.47
CA ARG A 601 13.55 38.47 -43.55
C ARG A 601 12.92 37.19 -44.11
N GLN A 602 13.06 36.07 -43.42
CA GLN A 602 12.34 34.83 -43.69
C GLN A 602 11.34 34.54 -42.57
N LEU A 603 10.15 34.07 -42.91
CA LEU A 603 9.17 33.57 -41.96
C LEU A 603 9.65 32.19 -41.46
N CYS A 604 9.89 32.08 -40.17
CA CYS A 604 10.36 30.87 -39.51
C CYS A 604 9.32 30.40 -38.49
N VAL A 605 9.11 29.10 -38.40
CA VAL A 605 8.16 28.48 -37.46
C VAL A 605 8.94 27.80 -36.35
N SER A 606 8.87 28.30 -35.11
CA SER A 606 9.42 27.62 -33.94
C SER A 606 8.30 26.88 -33.22
N LEU A 607 8.17 25.59 -33.48
CA LEU A 607 7.30 24.70 -32.73
C LEU A 607 8.19 23.89 -31.80
N LYS A 608 8.16 24.18 -30.50
CA LYS A 608 8.77 23.28 -29.52
C LYS A 608 7.89 22.06 -29.23
N ASP A 609 6.57 22.09 -29.51
CA ASP A 609 5.64 21.04 -29.05
C ASP A 609 4.55 20.60 -30.07
N GLY A 610 4.79 20.65 -31.39
CA GLY A 610 3.89 20.09 -32.43
C GLY A 610 2.83 21.04 -33.02
N PRO A 611 2.01 20.59 -33.99
CA PRO A 611 1.08 21.44 -34.77
C PRO A 611 -0.10 21.99 -33.94
N CYS A 612 -0.59 23.18 -34.29
CA CYS A 612 -1.73 23.87 -33.67
C CYS A 612 -2.91 23.91 -34.66
N PRO A 613 -4.15 23.62 -34.25
CA PRO A 613 -5.30 23.58 -35.16
C PRO A 613 -5.79 25.01 -35.46
N TYR A 614 -5.79 25.39 -36.74
CA TYR A 614 -6.52 26.55 -37.27
C TYR A 614 -7.05 26.21 -38.65
N GLY A 615 -8.20 26.76 -39.01
CA GLY A 615 -8.74 26.66 -40.37
C GLY A 615 -7.92 27.49 -41.37
N GLU A 616 -7.88 27.08 -42.65
CA GLU A 616 -7.17 27.84 -43.71
C GLU A 616 -7.63 29.31 -43.79
N ASP A 617 -8.91 29.57 -43.51
CA ASP A 617 -9.50 30.91 -43.58
C ASP A 617 -8.99 31.83 -42.45
N GLU A 618 -8.65 31.26 -41.30
CA GLU A 618 -8.14 32.01 -40.14
C GLU A 618 -6.68 32.45 -40.34
N LEU A 619 -5.89 31.66 -41.06
CA LEU A 619 -4.52 31.99 -41.45
C LEU A 619 -4.51 33.05 -42.56
N ARG A 620 -5.47 33.01 -43.49
CA ARG A 620 -5.57 33.99 -44.59
C ARG A 620 -5.98 35.38 -44.11
N ALA A 621 -6.79 35.48 -43.05
CA ALA A 621 -7.18 36.77 -42.48
C ALA A 621 -6.00 37.54 -41.83
N GLY A 622 -4.95 36.86 -41.38
CA GLY A 622 -3.76 37.48 -40.78
C GLY A 622 -2.66 37.88 -41.77
N ALA A 623 -2.80 37.56 -43.06
CA ALA A 623 -1.78 37.81 -44.08
C ALA A 623 -2.08 39.05 -44.97
N LYS A 624 -3.11 39.83 -44.64
CA LYS A 624 -3.46 41.09 -45.32
C LYS A 624 -3.14 42.31 -44.47
#